data_AF-A0A2E5LDA9-F1
#
_entry.id   AF-A0A2E5LDA9-F1
#
_cell.length_a   1.000
_cell.length_b   1.000
_cell.length_c   1.000
_cell.angle_alpha   90.00
_cell.angle_beta   90.00
_cell.angle_gamma   90.00
#
_symmetry.space_group_name_H-M   'P 1'
#
loop_
_entity.id
_entity.type
_entity.pdbx_description
1 polymer ?
#
loop_
_entity_poly.entity_id
_entity_poly.type
_entity_poly.pdbx_seq_one_letter_code
_entity_poly.pdbx_strand_id
1 'polypeptide(L)' 'MKKIKLYKGKKYSICSCGLSKNIPFCDNEHREHNKKNGTNYKSVKIVTEENINLNINSSTW' A
#
# COMPACT_ATOMS: atom_id res chain seq x y z
N MET A 1 14.09 1.48 2.97
CA MET A 1 13.67 2.60 2.09
C MET A 1 13.47 2.10 0.66
N LYS A 2 12.22 2.06 0.18
CA LYS A 2 11.86 1.72 -1.20
C LYS A 2 11.52 3.00 -1.96
N LYS A 3 12.08 3.13 -3.17
CA LYS A 3 11.74 4.20 -4.13
C LYS A 3 10.56 3.77 -4.96
N ILE A 4 9.48 4.54 -4.94
CA ILE A 4 8.31 4.33 -5.81
C ILE A 4 8.07 5.54 -6.71
N LYS A 5 7.63 5.26 -7.93
CA LYS A 5 7.21 6.27 -8.91
C LYS A 5 5.69 6.27 -8.99
N LEU A 6 5.08 7.40 -8.66
CA LEU A 6 3.65 7.63 -8.78
C LEU A 6 3.41 8.53 -9.98
N TYR A 7 2.46 8.15 -10.83
CA TYR A 7 2.10 8.89 -12.04
C TYR A 7 0.84 9.72 -11.84
N LYS A 8 0.82 10.91 -12.47
CA LYS A 8 -0.33 11.82 -12.46
C LYS A 8 -1.64 11.12 -12.82
N GLY A 9 -2.69 11.38 -12.03
CA GLY A 9 -4.04 10.88 -12.25
C GLY A 9 -4.22 9.38 -12.00
N LYS A 10 -3.16 8.66 -11.60
CA LYS A 10 -3.23 7.23 -11.34
C LYS A 10 -3.52 6.97 -9.87
N LYS A 11 -4.49 6.07 -9.62
CA LYS A 11 -4.86 5.63 -8.28
C LYS A 11 -4.01 4.44 -7.87
N TYR A 12 -3.27 4.60 -6.79
CA TYR A 12 -2.46 3.55 -6.19
C TYR A 12 -3.08 3.09 -4.88
N SER A 13 -3.02 1.77 -4.64
CA SER A 13 -3.44 1.18 -3.38
C SER A 13 -2.20 0.80 -2.60
N ILE A 14 -1.98 1.43 -1.45
CA ILE A 14 -0.86 1.21 -0.57
C ILE A 14 -1.28 0.27 0.56
N CYS A 15 -0.41 -0.69 0.85
CA CYS A 15 -0.60 -1.63 1.94
C CYS A 15 -0.57 -0.90 3.28
N SER A 16 -1.39 -1.32 4.23
CA SER A 16 -1.36 -0.85 5.62
C SER A 16 -1.28 -2.01 6.62
N CYS A 17 -1.58 -3.24 6.19
CA CYS A 17 -1.57 -4.43 7.03
C CYS A 17 -0.20 -5.11 7.18
N GLY A 18 0.79 -4.73 6.37
CA GLY A 18 2.12 -5.35 6.38
C GLY A 18 2.22 -6.76 5.77
N LEU A 19 1.12 -7.35 5.31
CA LEU A 19 1.08 -8.73 4.80
C LEU A 19 1.19 -8.85 3.28
N SER A 20 1.23 -7.72 2.57
CA SER A 20 1.34 -7.73 1.10
C SER A 20 2.67 -8.33 0.66
N LYS A 21 2.63 -9.17 -0.38
CA LYS A 21 3.82 -9.72 -1.03
C LYS A 21 4.48 -8.70 -1.95
N ASN A 22 3.76 -7.63 -2.31
CA ASN A 22 4.22 -6.56 -3.18
C ASN A 22 4.26 -5.21 -2.44
N ILE A 23 4.74 -5.20 -1.20
CA ILE A 23 4.99 -3.98 -0.43
C ILE A 23 5.85 -3.02 -1.26
N PRO A 24 5.42 -1.77 -1.44
CA PRO A 24 4.45 -1.03 -0.62
C PRO A 24 3.00 -1.06 -1.13
N PHE A 25 2.73 -1.69 -2.27
CA PHE A 25 1.39 -1.77 -2.83
C PHE A 25 0.54 -2.81 -2.11
N CYS A 26 -0.78 -2.62 -2.15
CA CYS A 26 -1.73 -3.56 -1.60
C CYS A 26 -2.18 -4.57 -2.66
N ASP A 27 -2.04 -5.85 -2.35
CA ASP A 27 -2.44 -7.01 -3.15
C ASP A 27 -3.73 -7.70 -2.63
N ASN A 28 -4.37 -7.12 -1.62
CA ASN A 28 -5.57 -7.62 -0.93
C ASN A 28 -5.35 -8.77 0.08
N GLU A 29 -4.13 -9.13 0.44
CA GLU A 29 -3.85 -10.14 1.50
C GLU A 29 -4.53 -9.78 2.84
N HIS A 30 -4.73 -8.49 3.11
CA HIS A 30 -5.49 -8.02 4.27
C HIS A 30 -6.91 -8.60 4.36
N ARG A 31 -7.56 -8.95 3.24
CA ARG A 31 -8.93 -9.47 3.26
C ARG A 31 -9.00 -10.84 3.93
N GLU A 32 -8.05 -11.70 3.61
CA GLU A 32 -7.99 -13.03 4.22
C GLU A 32 -7.56 -12.93 5.68
N HIS A 33 -6.58 -12.07 5.98
CA HIS A 33 -6.15 -11.82 7.35
C HIS A 33 -7.28 -11.24 8.23
N ASN A 34 -8.06 -10.29 7.72
CA ASN A 34 -9.23 -9.72 8.38
C ASN A 34 -10.25 -10.81 8.74
N LYS A 35 -10.53 -11.73 7.82
CA LYS A 35 -11.45 -12.86 8.07
C LYS A 35 -10.94 -13.79 9.16
N LYS A 36 -9.63 -14.09 9.15
CA LYS A 36 -9.00 -15.03 10.10
C LYS A 36 -8.85 -14.45 11.52
N ASN A 37 -8.58 -13.14 11.63
CA ASN A 37 -8.18 -12.52 12.90
C ASN A 37 -9.19 -11.49 13.43
N GLY A 38 -10.35 -11.32 12.77
CA GLY A 38 -11.35 -10.32 13.16
C GLY A 38 -10.85 -8.88 13.04
N THR A 39 -9.87 -8.63 12.17
CA THR A 39 -9.28 -7.29 11.96
C THR A 39 -9.98 -6.55 10.82
N ASN A 40 -9.76 -5.24 10.71
CA ASN A 40 -10.39 -4.38 9.70
C ASN A 40 -9.35 -3.53 8.95
N TYR A 41 -8.24 -4.14 8.55
CA TYR A 41 -7.24 -3.45 7.75
C TYR A 41 -7.81 -3.07 6.38
N LYS A 42 -7.52 -1.84 5.94
CA LYS A 42 -7.94 -1.31 4.64
C LYS A 42 -6.75 -0.67 3.92
N SER A 43 -6.68 -0.88 2.61
CA SER A 43 -5.64 -0.23 1.78
C SER A 43 -5.80 1.28 1.76
N VAL A 44 -4.71 2.03 1.86
CA VAL A 44 -4.70 3.48 1.66
C VAL A 44 -4.72 3.77 0.16
N LYS A 45 -5.60 4.65 -0.30
CA LYS A 45 -5.65 5.05 -1.71
C LYS A 45 -4.92 6.38 -1.87
N ILE A 46 -3.93 6.42 -2.76
CA ILE A 46 -3.19 7.64 -3.11
C ILE A 46 -3.49 7.96 -4.56
N VAL A 47 -3.81 9.22 -4.83
CA VAL A 47 -3.95 9.79 -6.18
C VAL A 47 -3.03 10.99 -6.21
N THR A 48 -2.15 11.07 -7.21
CA THR A 48 -1.22 12.20 -7.36
C THR A 48 -1.65 13.08 -8.53
N GLU A 49 -1.49 14.39 -8.36
CA GLU A 49 -1.81 15.39 -9.41
C GLU A 49 -0.64 15.59 -10.39
N GLU A 50 0.53 15.05 -10.06
CA GLU A 50 1.75 15.10 -10.85
C GLU A 50 2.56 13.81 -10.70
N ASN A 51 3.68 13.71 -11.43
CA ASN A 51 4.57 12.56 -11.39
C ASN A 51 5.58 12.73 -10.26
N ILE A 52 5.50 11.90 -9.22
CA ILE A 52 6.28 12.05 -7.99
C ILE A 52 7.13 10.80 -7.77
N ASN A 53 8.41 11.01 -7.42
CA ASN A 53 9.27 9.95 -6.90
C ASN A 53 9.25 10.04 -5.37
N LEU A 54 8.69 9.03 -4.72
CA LEU A 54 8.55 8.99 -3.26
C LEU A 54 9.53 7.96 -2.69
N ASN A 55 10.28 8.34 -1.65
CA ASN A 55 11.01 7.41 -0.82
C ASN A 55 10.12 7.06 0.38
N ILE A 56 9.71 5.81 0.49
CA ILE A 56 8.91 5.35 1.63
C ILE A 56 9.62 4.26 2.40
N ASN A 57 9.37 4.29 3.70
CA ASN A 57 9.89 3.34 4.67
C ASN A 57 8.79 3.07 5.69
N SER A 58 8.64 1.81 6.08
CA SER A 58 7.89 1.44 7.27
C SER A 58 8.76 0.45 8.03
N SER A 59 8.74 0.50 9.36
CA SER A 59 9.52 -0.42 10.20
C SER A 59 9.14 -1.89 10.00
N THR A 60 7.94 -2.13 9.47
CA THR A 60 7.37 -3.47 9.25
C THR A 60 7.45 -3.93 7.79
N TRP A 61 8.15 -3.21 6.90
CA TRP A 61 8.17 -3.40 5.43
C TRP A 61 9.57 -3.55 4.83
#